data_AF-A0A6J8E7U8-F1
#
_entry.id   AF-A0A6J8E7U8-F1
#
_cell.length_a   1.000
_cell.length_b   1.000
_cell.length_c   1.000
_cell.angle_alpha   90.00
_cell.angle_beta   90.00
_cell.angle_gamma   90.00
#
_symmetry.space_group_name_H-M   'P 1'
#
loop_
_entity.id
_entity.type
_entity.pdbx_description
1 polymer ?
#
loop_
_entity_poly.entity_id
_entity_poly.type
_entity_poly.pdbx_seq_one_letter_code
_entity_poly.pdbx_strand_id
1 'polypeptide(L)'
;MLRSTRRYSCQQCDASYTQSGKLSRHKQIVHLGEVVSIKCNFCTMEFSSKTSHKRHEQNIHFGIKEFECKICYERFSTKYQMAGHKRSKHDMGQYQCENCQKMFSFPSSFKEHTGKCNNNETKVFTCETCNNQFTTKRAMGVHIQSEHQGRLYVRESCGKTYKYSSGLAKHRKSHQQ
;
A
#
# COMPACT_ATOMS: atom_id res chain seq x y z
N MET A 1 -18.36 -22.33 2.01
CA MET A 1 -17.19 -23.25 1.97
C MET A 1 -15.98 -22.42 1.53
N LEU A 2 -14.99 -22.08 2.36
CA LEU A 2 -13.98 -22.95 2.97
C LEU A 2 -13.50 -22.31 4.28
N ARG A 3 -13.57 -23.03 5.41
CA ARG A 3 -12.86 -22.65 6.63
C ARG A 3 -11.37 -22.74 6.33
N SER A 4 -10.65 -21.63 6.46
CA SER A 4 -9.17 -21.63 6.42
C SER A 4 -8.68 -22.37 7.65
N THR A 5 -8.55 -23.69 7.55
CA THR A 5 -8.11 -24.54 8.65
C THR A 5 -6.62 -24.25 8.88
N ARG A 6 -6.29 -23.45 9.88
CA ARG A 6 -4.95 -23.44 10.46
C ARG A 6 -4.74 -24.82 11.10
N ARG A 7 -4.09 -25.73 10.38
CA ARG A 7 -3.92 -27.14 10.78
C ARG A 7 -2.70 -27.36 11.66
N TYR A 8 -1.76 -26.41 11.69
CA TYR A 8 -0.47 -26.57 12.35
C TYR A 8 -0.38 -25.63 13.54
N SER A 9 -0.76 -26.12 14.72
CA SER A 9 -0.74 -25.37 15.96
C SER A 9 0.56 -25.59 16.74
N CYS A 10 1.06 -24.53 17.37
CA CYS A 10 2.13 -24.65 18.35
C CYS A 10 1.56 -25.27 19.63
N GLN A 11 2.36 -26.11 20.29
CA GLN A 11 1.99 -26.75 21.56
C GLN A 11 2.49 -25.94 22.77
N GLN A 12 3.33 -24.94 22.53
CA GLN A 12 3.95 -24.11 23.56
C GLN A 12 3.35 -22.69 23.61
N CYS A 13 2.49 -22.33 22.65
CA CYS A 13 1.73 -21.08 22.63
C CYS A 13 0.53 -21.18 21.67
N ASP A 14 -0.32 -20.16 21.65
CA ASP A 14 -1.55 -20.13 20.82
C ASP A 14 -1.31 -19.92 19.31
N ALA A 15 -0.05 -19.84 18.89
CA ALA A 15 0.29 -19.59 17.50
C ALA A 15 -0.12 -20.77 16.59
N SER A 16 -0.90 -20.48 15.54
CA SER A 16 -1.37 -21.49 14.59
C SER A 16 -1.11 -21.06 13.15
N TYR A 17 -0.77 -22.02 12.30
CA TYR A 17 -0.31 -21.79 10.93
C TYR A 17 -1.04 -22.69 9.93
N THR A 18 -1.09 -22.22 8.68
CA THR A 18 -1.68 -22.98 7.55
C THR A 18 -0.69 -23.94 6.89
N GLN A 19 0.60 -23.83 7.20
CA GLN A 19 1.67 -24.64 6.63
C GLN A 19 2.63 -25.11 7.74
N SER A 20 3.05 -26.38 7.68
CA SER A 20 3.97 -26.98 8.64
C SER A 20 5.30 -26.21 8.73
N GLY A 21 5.89 -25.84 7.59
CA GLY A 21 7.16 -25.09 7.57
C GLY A 21 7.09 -23.72 8.27
N LYS A 22 5.91 -23.09 8.33
CA LYS A 22 5.72 -21.86 9.10
C LYS A 22 5.70 -22.11 10.60
N LEU A 23 5.08 -23.22 11.03
CA LEU A 23 5.11 -23.67 12.43
C LEU A 23 6.53 -24.06 12.85
N SER A 24 7.26 -24.83 12.04
CA SER A 24 8.64 -25.23 12.35
C SER A 24 9.53 -24.01 12.56
N ARG A 25 9.47 -23.04 11.64
CA ARG A 25 10.22 -21.80 11.75
C ARG A 25 9.80 -20.95 12.95
N HIS A 26 8.51 -20.92 13.28
CA HIS A 26 8.03 -20.25 14.49
C HIS A 26 8.65 -20.87 15.74
N LYS A 27 8.64 -22.20 15.86
CA LYS A 27 9.27 -22.89 17.00
C LYS A 27 10.75 -22.56 17.11
N GLN A 28 11.44 -22.58 15.97
CA GLN A 28 12.87 -22.30 15.90
C GLN A 28 13.20 -20.87 16.36
N ILE A 29 12.44 -19.87 15.91
CA ILE A 29 12.69 -18.46 16.26
C ILE A 29 12.22 -18.12 17.68
N VAL A 30 11.00 -18.52 18.04
CA VAL A 30 10.31 -18.04 19.25
C VAL A 30 10.62 -18.89 20.47
N HIS A 31 10.80 -20.19 20.30
CA HIS A 31 10.99 -21.11 21.43
C HIS A 31 12.44 -21.57 21.57
N LEU A 32 13.18 -21.72 20.46
CA LEU A 32 14.59 -22.13 20.49
C LEU A 32 15.56 -20.94 20.39
N GLY A 33 15.09 -19.74 20.07
CA GLY A 33 15.93 -18.55 19.91
C GLY A 33 16.91 -18.63 18.73
N GLU A 34 16.69 -19.55 17.79
CA GLU A 34 17.56 -19.76 16.64
C GLU A 34 17.26 -18.73 15.53
N VAL A 35 18.30 -18.05 15.05
CA VAL A 35 18.19 -17.08 13.95
C VAL A 35 18.16 -17.83 12.62
N VAL A 36 16.96 -17.99 12.07
CA VAL A 36 16.72 -18.65 10.78
C VAL A 36 16.47 -17.60 9.69
N SER A 37 17.47 -16.74 9.49
CA SER A 37 17.43 -15.72 8.45
C SER A 37 18.48 -15.98 7.38
N ILE A 38 18.18 -15.54 6.17
CA ILE A 38 19.08 -15.56 5.02
C ILE A 38 19.46 -14.10 4.76
N LYS A 39 20.73 -13.79 4.93
CA LYS A 39 21.29 -12.45 4.69
C LYS A 39 21.48 -12.24 3.20
N CYS A 40 21.06 -11.07 2.70
CA CYS A 40 21.42 -10.64 1.36
C CYS A 40 22.91 -10.34 1.29
N ASN A 41 23.57 -10.78 0.22
CA ASN A 41 25.01 -10.53 0.02
C ASN A 41 25.30 -9.08 -0.44
N PHE A 42 24.28 -8.34 -0.85
CA PHE A 42 24.41 -7.00 -1.45
C PHE A 42 23.83 -5.88 -0.58
N CYS A 43 23.12 -6.20 0.49
CA CYS A 43 22.58 -5.22 1.44
C CYS A 43 22.32 -5.82 2.81
N THR A 44 21.88 -5.00 3.76
CA THR A 44 21.63 -5.40 5.16
C THR A 44 20.31 -6.14 5.38
N MET A 45 19.54 -6.41 4.32
CA MET A 45 18.23 -7.06 4.43
C MET A 45 18.37 -8.54 4.73
N GLU A 46 17.54 -9.02 5.66
CA GLU A 46 17.46 -10.43 6.03
C GLU A 46 16.09 -11.01 5.76
N PHE A 47 16.06 -12.30 5.39
CA PHE A 47 14.86 -12.96 4.90
C PHE A 47 14.61 -14.27 5.61
N SER A 48 13.37 -14.46 6.05
CA SER A 48 12.95 -15.69 6.73
C SER A 48 12.69 -16.87 5.77
N SER A 49 12.87 -16.71 4.47
CA SER A 49 12.68 -17.78 3.48
C SER A 49 13.53 -17.60 2.22
N LYS A 50 13.96 -18.72 1.62
CA LYS A 50 14.74 -18.75 0.38
C LYS A 50 14.02 -18.05 -0.78
N THR A 51 12.70 -18.26 -0.90
CA THR A 51 11.89 -17.64 -1.97
C THR A 51 11.83 -16.12 -1.85
N SER A 52 11.68 -15.58 -0.63
CA SER A 52 11.69 -14.13 -0.42
C SER A 52 13.07 -13.52 -0.65
N HIS A 53 14.14 -14.22 -0.24
CA HIS A 53 15.52 -13.82 -0.47
C HIS A 53 15.83 -13.73 -1.97
N LYS A 54 15.63 -14.83 -2.70
CA LYS A 54 15.87 -14.89 -4.15
C LYS A 54 15.11 -13.80 -4.90
N ARG A 55 13.83 -13.62 -4.56
CA ARG A 55 13.01 -12.57 -5.17
C ARG A 55 13.56 -11.17 -4.86
N HIS A 56 14.02 -10.92 -3.65
CA HIS A 56 14.64 -9.64 -3.32
C HIS A 56 15.89 -9.39 -4.17
N GLU A 57 16.81 -10.35 -4.26
CA GLU A 57 18.02 -10.20 -5.07
C GLU A 57 17.69 -9.95 -6.54
N GLN A 58 16.82 -10.79 -7.12
CA GLN A 58 16.36 -10.64 -8.49
C GLN A 58 15.77 -9.25 -8.75
N ASN A 59 14.93 -8.74 -7.85
CA ASN A 59 14.17 -7.52 -8.09
C ASN A 59 14.97 -6.24 -7.81
N ILE A 60 15.76 -6.24 -6.73
CA ILE A 60 16.40 -5.03 -6.19
C ILE A 60 17.82 -4.90 -6.70
N HIS A 61 18.56 -6.01 -6.81
CA HIS A 61 19.97 -5.97 -7.20
C HIS A 61 20.16 -6.25 -8.69
N PHE A 62 19.38 -7.18 -9.27
CA PHE A 62 19.50 -7.53 -10.69
C PHE A 62 18.43 -6.92 -11.59
N GLY A 63 17.43 -6.25 -11.02
CA GLY A 63 16.35 -5.61 -11.79
C GLY A 63 15.51 -6.59 -12.64
N ILE A 64 15.54 -7.88 -12.33
CA ILE A 64 14.84 -8.92 -13.09
C ILE A 64 13.34 -8.80 -12.83
N LYS A 65 12.58 -8.65 -13.92
CA LYS A 65 11.12 -8.62 -13.92
C LYS A 65 10.58 -9.81 -14.73
N GLU A 66 10.36 -10.92 -14.04
CA GLU A 66 10.01 -12.20 -14.66
C GLU A 66 8.59 -12.23 -15.26
N PHE A 67 7.68 -11.35 -14.80
CA PHE A 67 6.26 -11.42 -15.15
C PHE A 67 5.89 -10.34 -16.15
N GLU A 68 5.49 -10.73 -17.35
CA GLU A 68 5.09 -9.80 -18.41
C GLU A 68 3.56 -9.75 -18.58
N CYS A 69 3.02 -8.54 -18.76
CA CYS A 69 1.65 -8.36 -19.21
C CYS A 69 1.56 -8.66 -20.71
N LYS A 70 0.85 -9.71 -21.10
CA LYS A 70 0.71 -10.09 -22.52
C LYS A 70 -0.10 -9.11 -23.39
N ILE A 71 -0.65 -8.04 -22.80
CA ILE A 71 -1.47 -7.04 -23.51
C ILE A 71 -0.64 -5.81 -23.88
N CYS A 72 0.17 -5.30 -22.95
CA CYS A 72 0.99 -4.09 -23.15
C CYS A 72 2.51 -4.34 -23.03
N TYR A 73 2.92 -5.59 -22.79
CA TYR A 73 4.29 -6.04 -22.62
C TYR A 73 5.07 -5.41 -21.46
N GLU A 74 4.38 -4.71 -20.54
CA GLU A 74 5.00 -4.19 -19.32
C GLU A 74 5.41 -5.34 -18.39
N ARG A 75 6.62 -5.25 -17.82
CA ARG A 75 7.21 -6.28 -16.96
C ARG A 75 7.13 -5.91 -15.49
N PHE A 76 6.90 -6.92 -14.66
CA PHE A 76 6.70 -6.84 -13.22
C PHE A 76 7.55 -7.86 -12.48
N SER A 77 7.84 -7.54 -11.23
CA SER A 77 8.70 -8.35 -10.37
C SER A 77 7.94 -9.45 -9.62
N THR A 78 6.60 -9.41 -9.64
CA THR A 78 5.74 -10.45 -9.07
C THR A 78 4.50 -10.68 -9.92
N LYS A 79 4.00 -11.93 -9.90
CA LYS A 79 2.71 -12.29 -10.49
C LYS A 79 1.56 -11.44 -9.97
N TYR A 80 1.56 -11.11 -8.68
CA TYR A 80 0.51 -10.30 -8.06
C TYR A 80 0.48 -8.87 -8.62
N GLN A 81 1.64 -8.23 -8.79
CA GLN A 81 1.74 -6.90 -9.39
C GLN A 81 1.27 -6.91 -10.85
N MET A 82 1.73 -7.88 -11.66
CA MET A 82 1.28 -8.02 -13.05
C MET A 82 -0.24 -8.25 -13.13
N ALA A 83 -0.80 -9.12 -12.28
CA ALA A 83 -2.24 -9.36 -12.23
C ALA A 83 -3.02 -8.11 -11.80
N GLY A 84 -2.50 -7.33 -10.85
CA GLY A 84 -3.09 -6.05 -10.43
C GLY A 84 -3.03 -4.99 -11.54
N HIS A 85 -1.90 -4.89 -12.24
CA HIS A 85 -1.77 -4.05 -13.43
C HIS A 85 -2.81 -4.43 -14.47
N LYS A 86 -2.89 -5.72 -14.85
CA LYS A 86 -3.87 -6.19 -15.84
C LYS A 86 -5.30 -5.80 -15.46
N ARG A 87 -5.70 -6.06 -14.20
CA ARG A 87 -7.02 -5.69 -13.69
C ARG A 87 -7.35 -4.20 -13.72
N SER A 88 -6.33 -3.34 -13.60
CA SER A 88 -6.53 -1.89 -13.51
C SER A 88 -6.38 -1.17 -14.85
N LYS A 89 -5.64 -1.74 -15.79
CA LYS A 89 -5.30 -1.13 -17.09
C LYS A 89 -6.02 -1.75 -18.26
N HIS A 90 -6.39 -3.02 -18.16
CA HIS A 90 -6.94 -3.79 -19.27
C HIS A 90 -8.31 -4.38 -18.96
N ASP A 91 -8.59 -4.71 -17.70
CA ASP A 91 -9.93 -5.13 -17.29
C ASP A 91 -10.74 -3.88 -16.89
N MET A 92 -11.93 -3.70 -17.49
CA MET A 92 -12.89 -2.71 -16.99
C MET A 92 -13.34 -3.14 -15.58
N GLY A 93 -13.53 -2.17 -14.68
CA GLY A 93 -13.70 -2.40 -13.24
C GLY A 93 -14.71 -3.51 -12.92
N GLN A 94 -14.24 -4.58 -12.30
CA GLN A 94 -15.01 -5.81 -12.04
C GLN A 94 -15.99 -5.72 -10.88
N TYR A 95 -15.90 -4.65 -10.07
CA TYR A 95 -16.70 -4.48 -8.85
C TYR A 95 -17.51 -3.20 -8.95
N GLN A 96 -18.83 -3.32 -9.13
CA GLN A 96 -19.76 -2.21 -9.23
C GLN A 96 -20.50 -2.00 -7.91
N CYS A 97 -20.58 -0.75 -7.46
CA CYS A 97 -21.41 -0.39 -6.32
C CYS A 97 -22.87 -0.28 -6.78
N GLU A 98 -23.78 -1.08 -6.22
CA GLU A 98 -25.20 -1.02 -6.60
C GLU A 98 -25.85 0.32 -6.22
N ASN A 99 -25.40 0.96 -5.14
CA ASN A 99 -25.97 2.22 -4.66
C ASN A 99 -25.61 3.44 -5.52
N CYS A 100 -24.39 3.51 -6.07
CA CYS A 100 -23.93 4.68 -6.84
C CYS A 100 -23.37 4.34 -8.23
N GLN A 101 -23.45 3.08 -8.64
CA GLN A 101 -23.01 2.54 -9.94
C GLN A 101 -21.52 2.73 -10.25
N LYS A 102 -20.71 3.13 -9.27
CA LYS A 102 -19.27 3.32 -9.44
C LYS A 102 -18.54 1.98 -9.56
N MET A 103 -17.68 1.86 -10.57
CA MET A 103 -16.87 0.68 -10.84
C MET A 103 -15.47 0.77 -10.21
N PHE A 104 -14.97 -0.38 -9.76
CA PHE A 104 -13.65 -0.53 -9.14
C PHE A 104 -12.92 -1.74 -9.72
N SER A 105 -11.62 -1.60 -9.93
CA SER A 105 -10.75 -2.69 -10.41
C SER A 105 -10.21 -3.58 -9.28
N PHE A 106 -10.36 -3.17 -8.02
CA PHE A 106 -9.82 -3.87 -6.86
C PHE A 106 -10.87 -4.12 -5.77
N PRO A 107 -10.94 -5.33 -5.18
CA PRO A 107 -11.89 -5.64 -4.11
C PRO A 107 -11.70 -4.80 -2.86
N SER A 108 -10.44 -4.46 -2.51
CA SER A 108 -10.14 -3.64 -1.33
C SER A 108 -10.71 -2.24 -1.48
N SER A 109 -10.50 -1.61 -2.63
CA SER A 109 -11.05 -0.29 -2.96
C SER A 109 -12.57 -0.31 -3.01
N PHE A 110 -13.16 -1.36 -3.58
CA PHE A 110 -14.61 -1.57 -3.57
C PHE A 110 -15.15 -1.68 -2.14
N LYS A 111 -14.56 -2.52 -1.29
CA LYS A 111 -14.99 -2.72 0.09
C LYS A 111 -14.86 -1.45 0.94
N GLU A 112 -13.78 -0.70 0.76
CA GLU A 112 -13.63 0.61 1.41
C GLU A 112 -14.72 1.58 0.96
N HIS A 113 -15.00 1.59 -0.34
CA HIS A 113 -16.04 2.42 -0.91
C HIS A 113 -17.43 2.03 -0.42
N THR A 114 -17.83 0.76 -0.49
CA THR A 114 -19.17 0.33 -0.05
C THR A 114 -19.39 0.57 1.43
N GLY A 115 -18.36 0.39 2.27
CA GLY A 115 -18.46 0.75 3.69
C GLY A 115 -18.74 2.22 3.94
N LYS A 116 -18.33 3.11 3.04
CA LYS A 116 -18.60 4.56 3.10
C LYS A 116 -19.85 4.97 2.33
N CYS A 117 -20.15 4.29 1.23
CA CYS A 117 -21.27 4.58 0.33
C CYS A 117 -22.60 4.09 0.91
N ASN A 118 -22.58 3.03 1.73
CA ASN A 118 -23.78 2.47 2.33
C ASN A 118 -24.19 3.22 3.62
N ASN A 119 -23.26 3.97 4.23
CA ASN A 119 -23.58 4.88 5.32
C ASN A 119 -23.88 6.27 4.73
N ASN A 120 -25.17 6.60 4.60
CA ASN A 120 -25.65 7.94 4.23
C ASN A 120 -25.34 9.03 5.28
N GLU A 121 -24.60 8.71 6.33
CA GLU A 121 -23.96 9.72 7.16
C GLU A 121 -22.68 10.18 6.47
N THR A 122 -22.80 11.26 5.71
CA THR A 122 -21.64 12.01 5.24
C THR A 122 -20.86 12.42 6.48
N LYS A 123 -19.87 11.62 6.89
CA LYS A 123 -19.06 11.95 8.06
C LYS A 123 -18.31 13.22 7.75
N VAL A 124 -18.86 14.33 8.22
CA VAL A 124 -18.29 15.65 8.11
C VAL A 124 -17.18 15.79 9.15
N PHE A 125 -16.07 16.33 8.69
CA PHE A 125 -14.93 16.69 9.50
C PHE A 125 -15.01 18.19 9.73
N THR A 126 -15.23 18.60 10.97
CA THR A 126 -15.38 20.01 11.35
C THR A 126 -14.04 20.57 11.80
N CYS A 127 -13.66 21.73 11.27
CA CYS A 127 -12.51 22.48 11.76
C CYS A 127 -12.83 23.10 13.11
N GLU A 128 -12.10 22.75 14.17
CA GLU A 128 -12.33 23.28 15.53
C GLU A 128 -12.02 24.78 15.65
N THR A 129 -11.24 25.35 14.74
CA THR A 129 -10.85 26.77 14.77
C THR A 129 -11.89 27.70 14.15
N CYS A 130 -12.65 27.25 13.13
CA CYS A 130 -13.64 28.10 12.45
C CYS A 130 -14.95 27.40 12.07
N ASN A 131 -15.19 26.19 12.59
CA ASN A 131 -16.38 25.37 12.40
C ASN A 131 -16.76 25.01 10.94
N ASN A 132 -15.85 25.20 9.97
CA ASN A 132 -16.08 24.76 8.60
C ASN A 132 -16.11 23.23 8.49
N GLN A 133 -17.07 22.71 7.74
CA GLN A 133 -17.29 21.28 7.56
C GLN A 133 -16.73 20.78 6.23
N PHE A 134 -16.10 19.60 6.26
CA PHE A 134 -15.48 18.98 5.10
C PHE A 134 -15.89 17.51 4.99
N THR A 135 -16.11 17.02 3.77
CA THR A 135 -16.48 15.61 3.54
C THR A 135 -15.30 14.64 3.62
N THR A 136 -14.06 15.17 3.68
CA THR A 136 -12.84 14.35 3.79
C THR A 136 -11.83 14.96 4.75
N LYS A 137 -11.12 14.11 5.50
CA LYS A 137 -10.03 14.51 6.40
C LYS A 137 -8.90 15.27 5.67
N ARG A 138 -8.64 14.92 4.41
CA ARG A 138 -7.62 15.61 3.58
C ARG A 138 -8.00 17.06 3.29
N ALA A 139 -9.27 17.32 2.94
CA ALA A 139 -9.74 18.67 2.66
C ALA A 139 -9.69 19.56 3.92
N MET A 140 -10.11 19.03 5.07
CA MET A 140 -9.98 19.72 6.35
C MET A 140 -8.52 20.00 6.71
N GLY A 141 -7.62 19.02 6.52
CA GLY A 141 -6.19 19.21 6.79
C GLY A 141 -5.56 20.30 5.92
N VAL A 142 -5.96 20.41 4.65
CA VAL A 142 -5.52 21.51 3.76
C VAL A 142 -6.05 22.85 4.24
N HIS A 143 -7.33 22.92 4.63
CA HIS A 143 -7.94 24.14 5.14
C HIS A 143 -7.25 24.63 6.42
N ILE A 144 -6.99 23.74 7.37
CA ILE A 144 -6.26 24.09 8.61
C ILE A 144 -4.84 24.58 8.29
N GLN A 145 -4.16 23.91 7.37
CA GLN A 145 -2.81 24.28 6.95
C GLN A 145 -2.76 25.68 6.30
N SER A 146 -3.72 26.03 5.46
CA SER A 146 -3.69 27.27 4.69
C SER A 146 -4.32 28.46 5.40
N GLU A 147 -5.41 28.25 6.15
CA GLU A 147 -6.19 29.33 6.74
C GLU A 147 -5.87 29.56 8.23
N HIS A 148 -5.44 28.52 8.96
CA HIS A 148 -5.19 28.62 10.42
C HIS A 148 -3.72 28.51 10.81
N GLN A 149 -2.91 27.77 10.06
CA GLN A 149 -1.51 27.49 10.41
C GLN A 149 -0.50 28.22 9.52
N GLY A 150 -0.93 28.81 8.40
CA GLY A 150 -0.09 29.65 7.53
C GLY A 150 1.16 28.99 6.93
N ARG A 151 1.38 27.68 7.13
CA ARG A 151 2.58 26.99 6.62
C ARG A 151 2.42 26.69 5.13
N LEU A 152 2.85 27.65 4.33
CA LEU A 152 3.06 27.49 2.90
C LEU A 152 4.31 26.63 2.65
N TYR A 153 4.27 25.80 1.62
CA TYR A 153 5.46 25.09 1.15
C TYR A 153 6.34 26.09 0.42
N VAL A 154 7.41 26.55 1.08
CA VAL A 154 8.34 27.55 0.55
C VAL A 154 9.50 26.87 -0.16
N ARG A 155 9.91 27.41 -1.30
CA ARG A 155 11.22 27.09 -1.90
C ARG A 155 12.23 28.16 -1.54
N GLU A 156 13.20 27.82 -0.70
CA GLU A 156 14.22 28.78 -0.22
C GLU A 156 15.04 29.40 -1.35
N SER A 157 15.27 28.67 -2.44
CA SER A 157 16.09 29.14 -3.58
C SER A 157 15.45 30.26 -4.42
N CYS A 158 14.14 30.50 -4.30
CA CYS A 158 13.46 31.53 -5.11
C CYS A 158 12.29 32.22 -4.38
N GLY A 159 12.11 31.99 -3.08
CA GLY A 159 11.08 32.61 -2.24
C GLY A 159 9.63 32.26 -2.57
N LYS A 160 9.35 31.44 -3.59
CA LYS A 160 7.97 31.13 -4.01
C LYS A 160 7.29 30.17 -3.04
N THR A 161 6.06 30.52 -2.67
CA THR A 161 5.25 29.82 -1.69
C THR A 161 4.10 29.08 -2.38
N TYR A 162 3.80 27.86 -1.92
CA TYR A 162 2.78 27.00 -2.52
C TYR A 162 1.83 26.47 -1.45
N LYS A 163 0.53 26.45 -1.78
CA LYS A 163 -0.53 25.87 -0.93
C LYS A 163 -0.42 24.34 -0.79
N TYR A 164 0.30 23.67 -1.69
CA TYR A 164 0.45 22.20 -1.73
C TYR A 164 1.90 21.77 -2.02
N SER A 165 2.34 20.67 -1.40
CA SER A 165 3.64 20.03 -1.69
C SER A 165 3.76 19.56 -3.14
N SER A 166 2.66 19.12 -3.74
CA SER A 166 2.59 18.78 -5.17
C SER A 166 2.77 19.99 -6.08
N GLY A 167 2.32 21.18 -5.65
CA GLY A 167 2.53 22.44 -6.36
C GLY A 167 4.00 22.85 -6.34
N LEU A 168 4.63 22.77 -5.15
CA LEU A 168 6.08 22.96 -5.02
C LEU A 168 6.84 21.93 -5.87
N ALA A 169 6.47 20.66 -5.84
CA ALA A 169 7.13 19.61 -6.63
C ALA A 169 7.05 19.83 -8.15
N LYS A 170 5.93 20.37 -8.65
CA LYS A 170 5.79 20.77 -10.06
C LYS A 170 6.67 21.98 -10.38
N HIS A 171 6.67 22.99 -9.51
CA HIS A 171 7.54 24.15 -9.68
C HIS A 171 9.03 23.80 -9.65
N ARG A 172 9.42 22.79 -8.85
CA ARG A 172 10.82 22.34 -8.81
C ARG A 172 11.36 21.93 -10.18
N LYS A 173 10.48 21.38 -11.04
CA LYS A 173 10.81 20.90 -12.39
C LYS A 173 10.93 22.02 -13.42
N SER A 174 10.34 23.19 -13.18
CA SER A 174 10.42 24.32 -14.12
C SER A 174 11.75 25.08 -14.06
N HIS A 175 12.63 24.73 -13.12
CA HIS A 175 13.98 25.29 -12.97
C HIS A 175 15.07 24.28 -13.34
N GLN A 176 14.68 23.14 -13.92
CA GLN A 176 15.60 22.09 -14.41
C GLN A 176 15.59 22.01 -15.95
N GLN A 177 15.17 23.10 -16.61
CA GLN A 177 15.32 23.33 -18.05
C GLN A 177 16.29 24.48 -18.26
#